data_AF-A0A1C3ERX4-F1
#
_entry.id   AF-A0A1C3ERX4-F1
#
_cell.length_a   1.000
_cell.length_b   1.000
_cell.length_c   1.000
_cell.angle_alpha   90.00
_cell.angle_beta   90.00
_cell.angle_gamma   90.00
#
_symmetry.space_group_name_H-M   'P 1'
#
loop_
_entity.id
_entity.type
_entity.pdbx_description
1 polymer ?
#
loop_
_entity_poly.entity_id
_entity_poly.type
_entity_poly.pdbx_seq_one_letter_code
_entity_poly.pdbx_strand_id
1 'polypeptide(L)'
;MSEQKVSLAKGTHQIVARFDDEVRDGSRKVIFTSKPYVFQVDMSNEDLELNLPNFSTESQAKAHFNKGPNWILLNRNTRKEIPISFKRLPGIGFGGFGNIEKVIAEYNRNEGIVLFSDKISDSNDLVILQSDAQVPNQNNDTLVQLQLWYTKASDEERKAFKRWMIDID
;
A
#
# COMPACT_ATOMS: atom_id res chain seq x y z
N MET A 1 -2.96 19.85 13.50
CA MET A 1 -3.05 18.42 13.17
C MET A 1 -4.48 18.09 12.78
N SER A 2 -4.77 17.98 11.49
CA SER A 2 -6.06 17.46 11.02
C SER A 2 -6.02 15.94 11.08
N GLU A 3 -6.89 15.33 11.88
CA GLU A 3 -7.08 13.88 11.89
C GLU A 3 -7.64 13.45 10.53
N GLN A 4 -6.88 12.66 9.75
CA GLN A 4 -7.36 12.10 8.49
C GLN A 4 -8.03 10.77 8.74
N LYS A 5 -9.33 10.67 8.41
CA LYS A 5 -10.14 9.46 8.61
C LYS A 5 -10.42 8.79 7.28
N VAL A 6 -10.29 7.47 7.27
CA VAL A 6 -10.66 6.62 6.13
C VAL A 6 -11.48 5.46 6.65
N SER A 7 -12.60 5.18 5.99
CA SER A 7 -13.43 4.00 6.29
C SER A 7 -13.07 2.89 5.32
N LEU A 8 -12.56 1.79 5.85
CA LEU A 8 -12.17 0.61 5.08
C LEU A 8 -13.09 -0.55 5.46
N ALA A 9 -13.43 -1.39 4.47
CA ALA A 9 -14.14 -2.62 4.73
C ALA A 9 -13.26 -3.61 5.53
N LYS A 10 -13.87 -4.66 6.07
CA LYS A 10 -13.08 -5.74 6.68
C LYS A 10 -12.17 -6.39 5.66
N GLY A 11 -11.00 -6.83 6.12
CA GLY A 11 -10.01 -7.52 5.31
C GLY A 11 -8.66 -6.82 5.31
N THR A 12 -7.74 -7.37 4.52
CA THR A 12 -6.37 -6.86 4.39
C THR A 12 -6.31 -5.73 3.37
N HIS A 13 -5.79 -4.58 3.79
CA HIS A 13 -5.61 -3.41 2.94
C HIS A 13 -4.15 -3.01 2.85
N GLN A 14 -3.76 -2.52 1.67
CA GLN A 14 -2.51 -1.80 1.50
C GLN A 14 -2.78 -0.30 1.64
N ILE A 15 -2.09 0.37 2.55
CA ILE A 15 -2.22 1.81 2.81
C ILE A 15 -0.88 2.49 2.54
N VAL A 16 -0.91 3.65 1.91
CA VAL A 16 0.29 4.48 1.74
C VAL A 16 0.12 5.77 2.52
N ALA A 17 1.06 6.03 3.41
CA ALA A 17 1.04 7.24 4.23
C ALA A 17 2.45 7.84 4.38
N ARG A 18 2.47 9.14 4.64
CA ARG A 18 3.67 9.89 5.01
C ARG A 18 3.32 10.82 6.18
N PHE A 19 4.33 11.19 6.94
CA PHE A 19 4.20 12.19 7.99
C PHE A 19 4.38 13.59 7.39
N ASP A 20 3.45 14.50 7.72
CA ASP A 20 3.46 15.91 7.33
C ASP A 20 3.09 16.74 8.56
N ASP A 21 4.04 17.49 9.13
CA ASP A 21 3.76 18.37 10.28
C ASP A 21 4.66 19.61 10.33
N GLU A 22 4.20 20.65 11.02
CA GLU A 22 4.98 21.85 11.30
C GLU A 22 5.92 21.62 12.48
N VAL A 23 7.22 21.78 12.24
CA VAL A 23 8.28 21.62 13.24
C VAL A 23 9.13 22.88 13.33
N ARG A 24 9.88 23.01 14.42
CA ARG A 24 10.84 24.10 14.57
C ARG A 24 12.19 23.79 13.93
N ASP A 25 12.71 24.75 13.19
CA ASP A 25 14.11 24.81 12.78
C ASP A 25 14.73 26.11 13.34
N GLY A 26 15.33 25.98 14.52
CA GLY A 26 15.79 27.12 15.31
C GLY A 26 14.64 28.04 15.73
N SER A 27 14.66 29.28 15.23
CA SER A 27 13.60 30.28 15.43
C SER A 27 12.46 30.19 14.42
N ARG A 28 12.63 29.43 13.33
CA ARG A 28 11.66 29.33 12.23
C ARG A 28 10.72 28.13 12.42
N LYS A 29 9.54 28.24 11.86
CA LYS A 29 8.59 27.14 11.66
C LYS A 29 8.71 26.66 10.22
N VAL A 30 8.87 25.36 10.02
CA VAL A 30 9.00 24.72 8.71
C VAL A 30 8.10 23.49 8.66
N ILE A 31 7.59 23.16 7.47
CA ILE A 31 6.89 21.89 7.25
C ILE A 31 7.93 20.80 7.03
N PHE A 32 7.87 19.74 7.83
CA PHE A 32 8.64 18.54 7.61
C PHE A 32 7.74 17.46 7.01
N THR A 33 8.16 16.95 5.85
CA THR A 33 7.50 15.86 5.14
C THR A 33 8.42 14.63 5.10
N SER A 34 7.94 13.49 5.59
CA SER A 34 8.68 12.23 5.48
C SER A 34 8.58 11.62 4.08
N LYS A 35 9.45 10.64 3.79
CA LYS A 35 9.21 9.72 2.67
C LYS A 35 7.89 8.95 2.91
N PRO A 36 7.18 8.54 1.85
CA PRO A 36 6.02 7.67 1.98
C PRO A 36 6.41 6.24 2.35
N TYR A 37 5.51 5.58 3.06
CA TYR A 37 5.62 4.21 3.52
C TYR A 37 4.37 3.44 3.09
N VAL A 38 4.57 2.18 2.70
CA VAL A 38 3.51 1.23 2.37
C VAL A 38 3.29 0.34 3.57
N PHE A 39 2.04 0.28 4.02
CA PHE A 39 1.58 -0.43 5.20
C PHE A 39 0.64 -1.55 4.77
N GLN A 40 0.72 -2.68 5.46
CA GLN A 40 -0.29 -3.73 5.37
C GLN A 40 -1.11 -3.71 6.66
N VAL A 41 -2.42 -3.50 6.52
CA VAL A 41 -3.34 -3.37 7.65
C VAL A 41 -4.48 -4.37 7.51
N ASP A 42 -4.65 -5.20 8.52
CA ASP A 42 -5.79 -6.10 8.62
C ASP A 42 -6.92 -5.40 9.37
N MET A 43 -7.90 -4.90 8.60
CA MET A 43 -9.05 -4.20 9.13
C MET A 43 -10.08 -5.20 9.66
N SER A 44 -10.42 -5.06 10.94
CA SER A 44 -11.47 -5.82 11.62
C SER A 44 -12.70 -4.93 11.86
N ASN A 45 -13.44 -5.15 12.95
CA ASN A 45 -14.50 -4.24 13.41
C ASN A 45 -13.95 -3.08 14.27
N GLU A 46 -12.63 -2.99 14.43
CA GLU A 46 -11.99 -2.06 15.36
C GLU A 46 -11.56 -0.76 14.66
N ASP A 47 -11.69 0.35 15.39
CA ASP A 47 -11.13 1.64 14.99
C ASP A 47 -9.63 1.65 15.28
N LEU A 48 -8.83 1.75 14.22
CA LEU A 48 -7.37 1.75 14.29
C LEU A 48 -6.80 3.15 13.98
N GLU A 49 -5.77 3.54 14.72
CA GLU A 49 -5.05 4.80 14.56
C GLU A 49 -3.58 4.50 14.23
N LEU A 50 -3.10 5.00 13.09
CA LEU A 50 -1.68 4.94 12.75
C LEU A 50 -0.95 6.07 13.50
N ASN A 51 -0.16 5.69 14.51
CA ASN A 51 0.43 6.63 15.44
C ASN A 51 1.96 6.76 15.27
N LEU A 52 2.45 7.96 15.50
CA LEU A 52 3.86 8.33 15.58
C LEU A 52 4.10 9.18 16.82
N PRO A 53 5.35 9.22 17.33
CA PRO A 53 5.72 10.22 18.33
C PRO A 53 5.62 11.63 17.75
N ASN A 54 5.33 12.61 18.62
CA ASN A 54 5.34 14.01 18.23
C ASN A 54 6.76 14.53 18.06
N PHE A 55 7.01 15.31 17.02
CA PHE A 55 8.30 15.92 16.75
C PHE A 55 8.22 17.43 16.91
N SER A 56 8.99 17.99 17.83
CA SER A 56 8.99 19.45 18.06
C SER A 56 9.97 20.20 17.15
N THR A 57 11.00 19.49 16.65
CA THR A 57 12.06 20.07 15.82
C THR A 57 12.33 19.24 14.58
N GLU A 58 12.83 19.90 13.54
CA GLU A 58 13.20 19.24 12.28
C GLU A 58 14.30 18.19 12.49
N SER A 59 15.25 18.45 13.38
CA SER A 59 16.33 17.51 13.71
C SER A 59 15.81 16.23 14.36
N GLN A 60 14.83 16.33 15.26
CA GLN A 60 14.16 15.16 15.87
C GLN A 60 13.45 14.32 14.81
N ALA A 61 12.66 14.96 13.94
CA ALA A 61 11.96 14.27 12.86
C ALA A 61 12.95 13.57 11.91
N LYS A 62 13.98 14.30 11.42
CA LYS A 62 15.05 13.75 10.57
C LYS A 62 15.71 12.53 11.22
N ALA A 63 16.09 12.62 12.49
CA ALA A 63 16.74 11.52 13.19
C ALA A 63 15.85 10.28 13.27
N HIS A 64 14.56 10.45 13.54
CA HIS A 64 13.60 9.35 13.61
C HIS A 64 13.44 8.64 12.26
N PHE A 65 13.17 9.39 11.18
CA PHE A 65 12.94 8.80 9.86
C PHE A 65 14.22 8.26 9.20
N ASN A 66 15.41 8.76 9.56
CA ASN A 66 16.68 8.25 9.03
C ASN A 66 17.13 6.94 9.68
N LYS A 67 16.86 6.74 10.98
CA LYS A 67 17.26 5.52 11.71
C LYS A 67 16.32 4.33 11.50
N GLY A 68 15.21 4.54 10.80
CA GLY A 68 14.10 3.61 10.71
C GLY A 68 12.99 4.07 11.64
N PRO A 69 11.89 4.64 11.10
CA PRO A 69 10.80 5.11 11.95
C PRO A 69 10.10 3.92 12.60
N ASN A 70 9.57 4.11 13.81
CA ASN A 70 8.72 3.11 14.44
C ASN A 70 7.25 3.55 14.33
N TRP A 71 6.56 3.04 13.32
CA TRP A 71 5.12 3.21 13.19
C TRP A 71 4.41 2.16 14.04
N ILE A 72 3.37 2.56 14.76
CA ILE A 72 2.53 1.63 15.53
C ILE A 72 1.07 1.84 15.17
N LEU A 73 0.30 0.76 15.13
CA LEU A 73 -1.15 0.86 15.13
C LEU A 73 -1.65 0.84 16.56
N LEU A 74 -2.60 1.71 16.87
CA LEU A 74 -3.29 1.74 18.14
C LEU A 74 -4.76 1.42 17.91
N ASN A 75 -5.33 0.54 18.72
CA ASN A 75 -6.77 0.49 18.83
C ASN A 75 -7.25 1.76 19.55
N ARG A 76 -8.14 2.54 18.92
CA ARG A 76 -8.56 3.84 19.43
C ARG A 76 -9.28 3.76 20.77
N ASN A 77 -10.01 2.66 21.02
CA ASN A 77 -10.80 2.44 22.23
C ASN A 77 -9.95 1.89 23.38
N THR A 78 -9.11 0.88 23.11
CA THR A 78 -8.35 0.18 24.15
C THR A 78 -6.94 0.74 24.34
N ARG A 79 -6.47 1.58 23.41
CA ARG A 79 -5.08 2.08 23.31
C ARG A 79 -4.02 0.97 23.23
N LYS A 80 -4.44 -0.26 22.91
CA LYS A 80 -3.54 -1.40 22.72
C LYS A 80 -2.69 -1.17 21.48
N GLU A 81 -1.37 -1.36 21.63
CA GLU A 81 -0.42 -1.35 20.53
C GLU A 81 -0.51 -2.64 19.72
N ILE A 82 -0.56 -2.48 18.39
CA ILE A 82 -0.57 -3.54 17.41
C ILE A 82 0.65 -3.30 16.51
N PRO A 83 1.63 -4.22 16.51
CA PRO A 83 2.75 -4.15 15.59
C PRO A 83 2.24 -4.14 14.15
N ILE A 84 2.82 -3.27 13.32
CA ILE A 84 2.44 -3.12 11.92
C ILE A 84 3.66 -3.37 11.02
N SER A 85 3.44 -4.12 9.95
CA SER A 85 4.43 -4.31 8.89
C SER A 85 4.36 -3.15 7.90
N PHE A 86 5.51 -2.55 7.62
CA PHE A 86 5.62 -1.48 6.62
C PHE A 86 6.96 -1.52 5.90
N LYS A 87 6.97 -1.01 4.67
CA LYS A 87 8.18 -0.77 3.89
C LYS A 87 8.23 0.67 3.43
N ARG A 88 9.43 1.23 3.34
CA ARG A 88 9.63 2.55 2.72
C ARG A 88 9.38 2.41 1.22
N LEU A 89 8.53 3.28 0.66
CA LEU A 89 8.30 3.30 -0.78
C LEU A 89 9.52 3.89 -1.49
N PRO A 90 10.12 3.19 -2.47
CA PRO A 90 11.21 3.75 -3.28
C PRO A 90 10.63 4.80 -4.24
N GLY A 91 11.28 5.96 -4.36
CA GLY A 91 10.86 6.96 -5.34
C GLY A 91 11.38 6.62 -6.74
N ILE A 92 10.67 7.07 -7.78
CA ILE A 92 11.00 6.79 -9.19
C ILE A 92 11.51 8.04 -9.92
N GLY A 93 12.76 8.02 -10.40
CA GLY A 93 13.33 9.13 -11.18
C GLY A 93 13.36 10.50 -10.44
N PHE A 94 13.37 11.59 -11.23
CA PHE A 94 13.38 12.95 -10.70
C PHE A 94 12.00 13.33 -10.15
N GLY A 95 11.94 13.83 -8.91
CA GLY A 95 10.68 14.13 -8.23
C GLY A 95 9.91 12.87 -7.80
N GLY A 96 10.63 11.85 -7.32
CA GLY A 96 10.19 10.45 -7.31
C GLY A 96 8.92 10.04 -6.56
N PHE A 97 8.11 10.96 -6.05
CA PHE A 97 6.77 10.70 -5.50
C PHE A 97 5.69 11.60 -6.11
N GLY A 98 5.98 12.30 -7.22
CA GLY A 98 5.06 13.25 -7.85
C GLY A 98 3.80 12.61 -8.45
N ASN A 99 3.86 11.32 -8.78
CA ASN A 99 2.71 10.49 -9.15
C ASN A 99 2.74 9.24 -8.27
N ILE A 100 2.04 9.29 -7.14
CA ILE A 100 2.13 8.26 -6.10
C ILE A 100 1.53 6.93 -6.59
N GLU A 101 0.50 7.00 -7.43
CA GLU A 101 -0.18 5.84 -8.03
C GLU A 101 0.79 5.03 -8.89
N LYS A 102 1.57 5.71 -9.75
CA LYS A 102 2.60 5.07 -10.57
C LYS A 102 3.70 4.44 -9.71
N VAL A 103 4.13 5.12 -8.65
CA VAL A 103 5.17 4.61 -7.74
C VAL A 103 4.69 3.34 -7.04
N ILE A 104 3.43 3.32 -6.58
CA ILE A 104 2.82 2.15 -5.93
C ILE A 104 2.67 1.00 -6.92
N ALA A 105 2.24 1.28 -8.15
CA ALA A 105 2.11 0.26 -9.19
C ALA A 105 3.46 -0.41 -9.50
N GLU A 106 4.54 0.37 -9.59
CA GLU A 106 5.89 -0.15 -9.81
C GLU A 106 6.41 -0.94 -8.60
N TYR A 107 6.21 -0.41 -7.39
CA TYR A 107 6.54 -1.12 -6.15
C TYR A 107 5.81 -2.48 -6.06
N ASN A 108 4.50 -2.50 -6.30
CA ASN A 108 3.71 -3.72 -6.26
C ASN A 108 4.16 -4.73 -7.33
N ARG A 109 4.50 -4.26 -8.55
CA ARG A 109 5.08 -5.11 -9.61
C ARG A 109 6.40 -5.74 -9.17
N ASN A 110 7.29 -4.95 -8.59
CA ASN A 110 8.62 -5.42 -8.18
C ASN A 110 8.55 -6.39 -6.98
N GLU A 111 7.59 -6.18 -6.08
CA GLU A 111 7.37 -7.04 -4.91
C GLU A 111 6.42 -8.22 -5.20
N GLY A 112 5.88 -8.34 -6.42
CA GLY A 112 4.92 -9.38 -6.80
C GLY A 112 3.57 -9.27 -6.07
N ILE A 113 3.20 -8.08 -5.62
CA ILE A 113 1.96 -7.81 -4.89
C ILE A 113 0.82 -7.61 -5.90
N VAL A 114 -0.26 -8.41 -5.75
CA VAL A 114 -1.50 -8.27 -6.50
C VAL A 114 -2.60 -7.84 -5.53
N LEU A 115 -3.20 -6.67 -5.76
CA LEU A 115 -4.28 -6.12 -4.91
C LEU A 115 -5.63 -6.31 -5.59
N PHE A 116 -6.64 -6.70 -4.81
CA PHE A 116 -8.01 -6.92 -5.26
C PHE A 116 -8.93 -5.93 -4.56
N SER A 117 -9.78 -5.23 -5.31
CA SER A 117 -10.87 -4.43 -4.76
C SER A 117 -12.19 -5.14 -5.02
N ASP A 118 -12.95 -5.44 -3.97
CA ASP A 118 -14.31 -6.02 -4.07
C ASP A 118 -15.35 -5.01 -4.58
N LYS A 119 -14.99 -3.72 -4.72
CA LYS A 119 -15.81 -2.76 -5.45
C LYS A 119 -15.57 -2.91 -6.94
N ILE A 120 -16.35 -3.78 -7.56
CA ILE A 120 -16.73 -3.60 -8.97
C ILE A 120 -17.69 -2.40 -8.97
N SER A 121 -17.15 -1.18 -8.99
CA SER A 121 -17.92 -0.06 -9.53
C SER A 121 -18.04 -0.32 -11.03
N ASP A 122 -19.18 0.01 -11.63
CA ASP A 122 -19.49 -0.03 -13.08
C ASP A 122 -18.59 0.86 -13.96
N SER A 123 -17.39 1.18 -13.50
CA SER A 123 -16.30 1.75 -14.26
C SER A 123 -15.20 0.70 -14.29
N ASN A 124 -14.57 0.50 -15.45
CA ASN A 124 -13.44 -0.41 -15.68
C ASN A 124 -12.17 -0.17 -14.81
N ASP A 125 -12.28 0.46 -13.63
CA ASP A 125 -11.25 0.55 -12.59
C ASP A 125 -11.18 -0.75 -11.78
N LEU A 126 -11.00 -1.85 -12.50
CA LEU A 126 -9.92 -2.70 -12.06
C LEU A 126 -8.69 -1.80 -12.18
N VAL A 127 -7.89 -1.64 -11.12
CA VAL A 127 -6.47 -1.29 -11.32
C VAL A 127 -5.80 -2.52 -11.95
N ILE A 128 -6.30 -2.91 -13.14
CA ILE A 128 -5.48 -3.50 -14.18
C ILE A 128 -4.48 -2.41 -14.46
N LEU A 129 -3.21 -2.75 -14.22
CA LEU A 129 -2.08 -2.12 -14.85
C LEU A 129 -2.36 -2.12 -16.36
N GLN A 130 -3.08 -1.12 -16.88
CA GLN A 130 -3.07 -0.83 -18.30
C GLN A 130 -1.62 -0.51 -18.62
N SER A 131 -1.01 -1.45 -19.31
CA SER A 131 0.36 -1.46 -19.77
C SER A 131 0.52 -0.45 -20.91
N ASP A 132 0.35 0.84 -20.60
CA ASP A 132 0.88 1.91 -21.44
C ASP A 132 2.36 2.13 -21.12
N ALA A 133 3.16 1.13 -21.44
CA ALA A 133 4.58 1.28 -21.77
C ALA A 133 5.13 -0.07 -22.25
N GLN A 134 5.46 -0.09 -23.54
CA GLN A 134 6.30 -1.08 -24.19
C GLN A 134 7.58 -1.35 -23.38
N VAL A 135 7.61 -2.45 -22.62
CA VAL A 135 8.85 -3.07 -22.12
C VAL A 135 8.64 -4.59 -22.08
N PRO A 136 9.48 -5.42 -22.72
CA PRO A 136 9.19 -6.82 -23.00
C PRO A 136 9.49 -7.70 -21.79
N ASN A 137 8.47 -8.01 -20.99
CA ASN A 137 8.46 -9.23 -20.18
C ASN A 137 7.03 -9.78 -20.09
N GLN A 138 6.47 -10.14 -21.24
CA GLN A 138 5.07 -10.57 -21.40
C GLN A 138 4.76 -11.92 -20.72
N ASN A 139 5.78 -12.72 -20.42
CA ASN A 139 5.58 -14.06 -19.85
C ASN A 139 5.13 -14.02 -18.39
N ASN A 140 5.66 -13.07 -17.61
CA ASN A 140 5.28 -12.93 -16.20
C ASN A 140 3.90 -12.28 -16.05
N ASP A 141 3.56 -11.34 -16.93
CA ASP A 141 2.25 -10.66 -16.91
C ASP A 141 1.10 -11.64 -17.24
N THR A 142 1.28 -12.47 -18.27
CA THR A 142 0.27 -13.47 -18.67
C THR A 142 0.06 -14.53 -17.60
N LEU A 143 1.13 -15.04 -16.98
CA LEU A 143 1.03 -16.02 -15.90
C LEU A 143 0.32 -15.44 -14.67
N VAL A 144 0.66 -14.20 -14.30
CA VAL A 144 0.00 -13.48 -13.20
C VAL A 144 -1.49 -13.29 -13.49
N GLN A 145 -1.86 -12.97 -14.72
CA GLN A 145 -3.25 -12.87 -15.15
C GLN A 145 -4.00 -14.21 -15.08
N LEU A 146 -3.37 -15.33 -15.46
CA LEU A 146 -3.98 -16.66 -15.34
C LEU A 146 -4.14 -17.10 -13.88
N GLN A 147 -3.14 -16.86 -13.03
CA GLN A 147 -3.25 -17.10 -11.59
C GLN A 147 -4.38 -16.26 -10.96
N LEU A 148 -4.54 -15.02 -11.41
CA LEU A 148 -5.64 -14.12 -11.05
C LEU A 148 -7.02 -14.67 -11.44
N TRP A 149 -7.19 -15.15 -12.68
CA TRP A 149 -8.46 -15.76 -13.09
C TRP A 149 -8.78 -17.01 -12.26
N TYR A 150 -7.76 -17.81 -11.98
CA TYR A 150 -7.92 -19.01 -11.17
C TYR A 150 -8.33 -18.72 -9.72
N THR A 151 -7.84 -17.64 -9.09
CA THR A 151 -8.29 -17.27 -7.73
C THR A 151 -9.70 -16.67 -7.69
N LYS A 152 -10.18 -16.07 -8.77
CA LYS A 152 -11.57 -15.55 -8.86
C LYS A 152 -12.61 -16.62 -9.15
N ALA A 153 -12.20 -17.71 -9.80
CA ALA A 153 -13.08 -18.82 -10.11
C ALA A 153 -13.62 -19.48 -8.82
N SER A 154 -14.89 -19.85 -8.84
CA SER A 154 -15.54 -20.71 -7.83
C SER A 154 -14.89 -22.08 -7.76
N ASP A 155 -15.19 -22.85 -6.71
CA ASP A 155 -14.65 -24.21 -6.56
C ASP A 155 -15.03 -25.13 -7.73
N GLU A 156 -16.19 -24.92 -8.34
CA GLU A 156 -16.67 -25.65 -9.52
C GLU A 156 -15.90 -25.24 -10.77
N GLU A 157 -15.70 -23.94 -11.00
CA GLU A 157 -14.95 -23.39 -12.13
C GLU A 157 -13.46 -23.76 -12.05
N ARG A 158 -12.85 -23.74 -10.86
CA ARG A 158 -11.45 -24.19 -10.67
C ARG A 158 -11.29 -25.68 -10.98
N LYS A 159 -12.26 -26.52 -10.62
CA LYS A 159 -12.25 -27.95 -10.95
C LYS A 159 -12.39 -28.16 -12.45
N ALA A 160 -13.28 -27.42 -13.12
CA ALA A 160 -13.42 -27.45 -14.57
C ALA A 160 -12.12 -27.02 -15.28
N PHE A 161 -11.51 -25.93 -14.82
CA PHE A 161 -10.24 -25.44 -15.34
C PHE A 161 -9.10 -26.45 -15.18
N LYS A 162 -8.99 -27.10 -14.01
CA LYS A 162 -8.01 -28.19 -13.80
C LYS A 162 -8.21 -29.36 -14.74
N ARG A 163 -9.47 -29.77 -14.98
CA ARG A 163 -9.79 -30.85 -15.91
C ARG A 163 -9.42 -30.48 -17.33
N TRP A 164 -9.75 -29.27 -17.76
CA TRP A 164 -9.37 -28.76 -19.09
C TRP A 164 -7.85 -28.75 -19.33
N MET A 165 -7.04 -28.37 -18.33
CA MET A 165 -5.58 -28.43 -18.44
C MET A 165 -5.04 -29.85 -18.63
N ILE A 166 -5.70 -30.86 -18.04
CA ILE A 166 -5.30 -32.27 -18.18
C ILE A 166 -5.73 -32.81 -19.55
N ASP A 167 -6.87 -32.36 -20.09
CA ASP A 167 -7.39 -32.77 -21.40
C ASP A 167 -6.67 -32.11 -22.59
N ILE A 168 -5.81 -31.11 -22.34
CA ILE A 168 -5.05 -30.39 -23.37
C ILE A 168 -3.71 -31.03 -23.74
N ASP A 169 -3.23 -31.97 -22.91
CA ASP A 169 -2.06 -32.84 -23.15
C ASP A 169 -2.49 -34.18 -23.80
#